data_AF-A0A943HWC0-F1
#
_entry.id   AF-A0A943HWC0-F1
#
_cell.length_a   1.000
_cell.length_b   1.000
_cell.length_c   1.000
_cell.angle_alpha   90.00
_cell.angle_beta   90.00
_cell.angle_gamma   90.00
#
_symmetry.space_group_name_H-M   'P 1'
#
loop_
_entity.id
_entity.type
_entity.pdbx_description
1 polymer ?
#
loop_
_entity_poly.entity_id
_entity_poly.type
_entity_poly.pdbx_seq_one_letter_code
_entity_poly.pdbx_strand_id
1 'polypeptide(L)'
;MKQVKIFNILMVFILHLAPTFGFSAYAIDKSSDNVASYTDLSRFEEPLELAARLMSGGCEEVPDGFEGIYEIRCYSYDDEIKPWEKVREEVGYIFYDFNGDGINELAIGTNVVPYPNSPRKTMILALYAMSNGKPKLLLSGTSRRSWYYQDNGWCYMTGAESAARVISGQYSYINGILNCEHFWFSSLNAGGDHEYYHSYSDTLDQNAAVKLNYTMDDYNLNDENNIDQSICLELIPFSDLRPIIAEHDDGGKIRFTASQTLKDFKIIDLCDVIYSDGKINVTEKERLSMVLESEQSISIYMPFLGDGPEYAISFTDSLGKIIKMTVSLSGMDGSIILNQYNW
;
A
#
# COMPACT_ATOMS: atom_id res chain seq x y z
N MET A 1 -40.66 -44.57 8.97
CA MET A 1 -40.28 -44.68 10.40
C MET A 1 -39.43 -45.93 10.55
N LYS A 2 -38.17 -45.95 10.98
CA LYS A 2 -37.24 -44.94 11.49
C LYS A 2 -35.85 -45.40 11.02
N GLN A 3 -35.14 -44.50 10.33
CA GLN A 3 -33.69 -44.42 10.44
C GLN A 3 -33.36 -44.18 11.92
N VAL A 4 -32.45 -44.96 12.51
CA VAL A 4 -31.43 -44.57 13.50
C VAL A 4 -30.55 -45.80 13.67
N LYS A 5 -29.22 -45.62 13.56
CA LYS A 5 -28.10 -46.55 13.86
C LYS A 5 -27.23 -46.90 12.65
N ILE A 6 -26.59 -45.90 12.06
CA ILE A 6 -25.15 -45.90 11.72
C ILE A 6 -24.70 -44.44 11.84
N PHE A 7 -24.36 -44.01 13.04
CA PHE A 7 -23.74 -42.71 13.32
C PHE A 7 -22.97 -42.92 14.62
N ASN A 8 -21.74 -43.46 14.52
CA ASN A 8 -20.71 -43.40 15.59
C ASN A 8 -19.37 -44.10 15.25
N ILE A 9 -19.06 -44.43 13.99
CA ILE A 9 -17.72 -44.92 13.60
C ILE A 9 -17.22 -44.21 12.33
N LEU A 10 -17.46 -42.90 12.21
CA LEU A 10 -16.95 -42.08 11.11
C LEU A 10 -16.46 -40.69 11.58
N MET A 11 -15.95 -40.61 12.81
CA MET A 11 -15.47 -39.35 13.39
C MET A 11 -14.19 -39.54 14.22
N VAL A 12 -13.31 -40.46 13.79
CA VAL A 12 -11.94 -40.63 14.35
C VAL A 12 -10.88 -40.94 13.26
N PHE A 13 -11.23 -40.87 11.96
CA PHE A 13 -10.29 -41.22 10.87
C PHE A 13 -10.32 -40.23 9.69
N ILE A 14 -10.42 -38.92 9.97
CA ILE A 14 -10.15 -37.85 8.98
C ILE A 14 -9.15 -36.86 9.58
N LEU A 15 -8.01 -37.36 10.05
CA LEU A 15 -6.92 -36.51 10.55
C LEU A 15 -5.53 -36.94 10.03
N HIS A 16 -5.45 -37.85 9.05
CA HIS A 16 -4.15 -38.40 8.60
C HIS A 16 -3.98 -38.56 7.07
N LEU A 17 -4.81 -37.94 6.24
CA LEU A 17 -4.55 -37.86 4.79
C LEU A 17 -5.16 -36.56 4.24
N ALA A 18 -4.59 -35.42 4.64
CA ALA A 18 -4.52 -34.33 3.68
C ALA A 18 -3.54 -34.82 2.61
N PRO A 19 -3.93 -34.96 1.33
CA PRO A 19 -2.93 -35.13 0.30
C PRO A 19 -2.04 -33.88 0.38
N THR A 20 -0.78 -34.09 0.76
CA THR A 20 0.30 -33.19 0.39
C THR A 20 0.38 -33.20 -1.14
N PHE A 21 -0.58 -32.52 -1.78
CA PHE A 21 -0.27 -31.88 -3.04
C PHE A 21 0.69 -30.75 -2.68
N GLY A 22 1.95 -31.13 -2.49
CA GLY A 22 3.03 -30.23 -2.80
C GLY A 22 2.84 -29.88 -4.28
N PHE A 23 2.14 -28.78 -4.54
CA PHE A 23 2.46 -28.01 -5.71
C PHE A 23 3.94 -27.67 -5.54
N SER A 24 4.79 -28.46 -6.19
CA SER A 24 6.08 -27.96 -6.63
C SER A 24 5.74 -26.65 -7.32
N ALA A 25 6.11 -25.53 -6.69
CA ALA A 25 6.11 -24.24 -7.34
C ALA A 25 6.96 -24.44 -8.59
N TYR A 26 6.32 -24.69 -9.73
CA TYR A 26 6.90 -24.38 -11.00
C TYR A 26 7.12 -22.88 -10.90
N ALA A 27 8.38 -22.47 -10.80
CA ALA A 27 8.76 -21.12 -11.11
C ALA A 27 8.28 -20.88 -12.55
N ILE A 28 7.07 -20.36 -12.69
CA ILE A 28 6.67 -19.72 -13.93
C ILE A 28 7.49 -18.45 -13.92
N ASP A 29 8.51 -18.46 -14.77
CA ASP A 29 9.22 -17.28 -15.20
C ASP A 29 8.21 -16.34 -15.87
N LYS A 30 7.45 -15.57 -15.07
CA LYS A 30 6.59 -14.47 -15.51
C LYS A 30 7.42 -13.18 -15.54
N SER A 31 8.60 -13.23 -16.15
CA SER A 31 9.31 -12.02 -16.58
C SER A 31 8.78 -11.57 -17.95
N SER A 32 7.49 -11.27 -18.06
CA SER A 32 6.94 -10.76 -19.32
C SER A 32 5.83 -9.74 -19.08
N ASP A 33 6.12 -8.50 -19.49
CA ASP A 33 5.20 -7.41 -19.85
C ASP A 33 4.63 -6.53 -18.73
N ASN A 34 5.37 -6.33 -17.63
CA ASN A 34 5.00 -5.40 -16.54
C ASN A 34 5.25 -3.91 -16.87
N VAL A 35 5.09 -3.49 -18.13
CA VAL A 35 5.03 -2.07 -18.47
C VAL A 35 3.58 -1.65 -18.27
N ALA A 36 3.32 -0.79 -17.28
CA ALA A 36 2.02 -0.18 -17.10
C ALA A 36 1.47 0.35 -18.44
N SER A 37 0.39 -0.25 -18.93
CA SER A 37 -0.20 0.20 -20.18
C SER A 37 -0.82 1.58 -19.95
N TYR A 38 -0.71 2.48 -20.94
CA TYR A 38 -1.40 3.78 -20.88
C TYR A 38 -2.91 3.61 -20.60
N THR A 39 -3.49 2.53 -21.11
CA THR A 39 -4.88 2.18 -20.85
C THR A 39 -5.15 1.93 -19.37
N ASP A 40 -4.33 1.14 -18.67
CA ASP A 40 -4.54 0.87 -17.24
C ASP A 40 -4.26 2.10 -16.38
N LEU A 41 -3.20 2.87 -16.71
CA LEU A 41 -2.93 4.17 -16.06
C LEU A 41 -4.14 5.11 -16.16
N SER A 42 -4.71 5.27 -17.36
CA SER A 42 -5.90 6.11 -17.54
C SER A 42 -7.13 5.57 -16.81
N ARG A 43 -7.25 4.24 -16.69
CA ARG A 43 -8.40 3.59 -16.06
C ARG A 43 -8.42 3.80 -14.56
N PHE A 44 -7.24 3.80 -13.94
CA PHE A 44 -7.06 3.93 -12.50
C PHE A 44 -6.39 5.26 -12.10
N GLU A 45 -6.53 6.28 -12.93
CA GLU A 45 -5.95 7.61 -12.71
C GLU A 45 -6.38 8.19 -11.35
N GLU A 46 -7.67 8.08 -11.00
CA GLU A 46 -8.23 8.64 -9.76
C GLU A 46 -7.55 8.07 -8.48
N PRO A 47 -7.54 6.74 -8.23
CA PRO A 47 -6.86 6.21 -7.05
C PRO A 47 -5.33 6.40 -7.09
N LEU A 48 -4.69 6.38 -8.26
CA LEU A 48 -3.25 6.64 -8.38
C LEU A 48 -2.90 8.08 -8.00
N GLU A 49 -3.63 9.06 -8.52
CA GLU A 49 -3.43 10.47 -8.20
C GLU A 49 -3.71 10.73 -6.72
N LEU A 50 -4.76 10.13 -6.16
CA LEU A 50 -5.10 10.29 -4.75
C LEU A 50 -4.01 9.72 -3.83
N ALA A 51 -3.47 8.54 -4.15
CA ALA A 51 -2.35 7.95 -3.43
C ALA A 51 -1.07 8.80 -3.56
N ALA A 52 -0.74 9.26 -4.77
CA ALA A 52 0.43 10.10 -5.02
C ALA A 52 0.33 11.44 -4.28
N ARG A 53 -0.87 12.03 -4.22
CA ARG A 53 -1.14 13.27 -3.49
C ARG A 53 -1.04 13.08 -1.98
N LEU A 54 -1.55 11.98 -1.44
CA LEU A 54 -1.35 11.62 -0.03
C LEU A 54 0.15 11.51 0.27
N MET A 55 0.87 10.74 -0.55
CA MET A 55 2.33 10.57 -0.44
C MET A 55 3.13 11.79 -0.87
N SER A 56 2.49 12.94 -1.03
CA SER A 56 3.12 14.24 -1.23
C SER A 56 2.58 15.26 -0.21
N GLY A 57 1.88 14.83 0.85
CA GLY A 57 1.35 15.72 1.88
C GLY A 57 0.17 16.60 1.44
N GLY A 58 -0.43 16.35 0.27
CA GLY A 58 -1.52 17.16 -0.29
C GLY A 58 -2.92 16.75 0.14
N CYS A 59 -3.05 15.86 1.11
CA CYS A 59 -4.32 15.43 1.67
C CYS A 59 -4.47 15.98 3.10
N GLU A 60 -5.60 16.60 3.39
CA GLU A 60 -5.92 17.09 4.75
C GLU A 60 -6.23 15.94 5.70
N GLU A 61 -6.92 14.92 5.18
CA GLU A 61 -7.26 13.68 5.87
C GLU A 61 -6.74 12.49 5.06
N VAL A 62 -6.48 11.38 5.73
CA VAL A 62 -6.10 10.12 5.06
C VAL A 62 -7.30 9.62 4.27
N PRO A 63 -7.21 9.48 2.94
CA PRO A 63 -8.34 9.00 2.15
C PRO A 63 -8.69 7.54 2.46
N ASP A 64 -9.97 7.21 2.31
CA ASP A 64 -10.47 5.85 2.47
C ASP A 64 -9.64 4.85 1.65
N GLY A 65 -9.15 3.81 2.33
CA GLY A 65 -8.34 2.77 1.73
C GLY A 65 -6.82 2.97 1.85
N PHE A 66 -6.35 4.12 2.32
CA PHE A 66 -4.92 4.46 2.38
C PHE A 66 -4.33 4.60 3.79
N GLU A 67 -5.04 4.13 4.82
CA GLU A 67 -4.52 4.09 6.19
C GLU A 67 -3.17 3.34 6.26
N GLY A 68 -3.03 2.20 5.56
CA GLY A 68 -1.77 1.47 5.52
C GLY A 68 -0.59 2.27 4.96
N ILE A 69 -0.81 3.20 4.02
CA ILE A 69 0.24 4.11 3.52
C ILE A 69 0.64 5.09 4.62
N TYR A 70 -0.33 5.63 5.35
CA TYR A 70 -0.09 6.54 6.46
C TYR A 70 0.62 5.85 7.64
N GLU A 71 0.29 4.59 7.91
CA GLU A 71 0.97 3.77 8.91
C GLU A 71 2.43 3.50 8.54
N ILE A 72 2.75 3.20 7.28
CA ILE A 72 4.15 3.06 6.81
C ILE A 72 4.96 4.34 7.09
N ARG A 73 4.30 5.50 6.98
CA ARG A 73 4.92 6.77 7.30
C ARG A 73 5.16 6.95 8.80
N CYS A 74 4.20 6.56 9.64
CA CYS A 74 4.22 6.85 11.08
C CYS A 74 4.97 5.80 11.90
N TYR A 75 4.97 4.54 11.48
CA TYR A 75 5.54 3.41 12.22
C TYR A 75 6.90 3.00 11.63
N SER A 76 7.85 3.95 11.58
CA SER A 76 9.25 3.64 11.25
C SER A 76 9.98 3.09 12.49
N TYR A 77 11.03 2.28 12.26
CA TYR A 77 11.81 1.65 13.35
C TYR A 77 12.54 2.64 14.26
N ASP A 78 12.69 3.89 13.83
CA ASP A 78 13.51 4.90 14.51
C ASP A 78 12.68 5.91 15.32
N ASP A 79 11.38 5.65 15.55
CA ASP A 79 10.40 6.56 16.18
C ASP A 79 10.25 7.93 15.46
N GLU A 80 10.84 8.07 14.27
CA GLU A 80 10.75 9.26 13.43
C GLU A 80 9.68 9.11 12.34
N ILE A 81 8.95 10.20 12.08
CA ILE A 81 7.99 10.24 10.97
C ILE A 81 8.77 10.20 9.66
N LYS A 82 8.51 9.20 8.83
CA LYS A 82 9.18 9.01 7.56
C LYS A 82 8.86 10.18 6.60
N PRO A 83 9.85 10.78 5.92
CA PRO A 83 9.60 11.75 4.86
C PRO A 83 8.76 11.13 3.74
N TRP A 84 7.90 11.93 3.12
CA TRP A 84 7.01 11.45 2.06
C TRP A 84 7.79 10.91 0.85
N GLU A 85 8.96 11.47 0.58
CA GLU A 85 9.91 11.00 -0.42
C GLU A 85 10.26 9.52 -0.22
N LYS A 86 10.57 9.11 1.02
CA LYS A 86 10.89 7.73 1.37
C LYS A 86 9.68 6.81 1.31
N VAL A 87 8.50 7.31 1.67
CA VAL A 87 7.26 6.55 1.48
C VAL A 87 7.02 6.25 -0.01
N ARG A 88 7.27 7.22 -0.91
CA ARG A 88 7.13 7.04 -2.38
C ARG A 88 8.15 6.06 -2.98
N GLU A 89 9.30 5.86 -2.35
CA GLU A 89 10.29 4.86 -2.76
C GLU A 89 9.86 3.44 -2.35
N GLU A 90 9.21 3.28 -1.18
CA GLU A 90 8.84 1.98 -0.61
C GLU A 90 7.45 1.49 -1.02
N VAL A 91 6.53 2.42 -1.27
CA VAL A 91 5.17 2.15 -1.75
C VAL A 91 5.16 2.25 -3.25
N GLY A 92 4.59 1.24 -3.90
CA GLY A 92 4.44 1.18 -5.33
C GLY A 92 3.08 0.67 -5.75
N TYR A 93 2.87 0.59 -7.05
CA TYR A 93 1.65 0.09 -7.66
C TYR A 93 1.95 -0.93 -8.76
N ILE A 94 0.96 -1.76 -9.07
CA ILE A 94 1.03 -2.71 -10.18
C ILE A 94 -0.37 -2.88 -10.79
N PHE A 95 -0.38 -3.11 -12.10
CA PHE A 95 -1.55 -3.58 -12.83
C PHE A 95 -1.42 -5.07 -13.08
N TYR A 96 -2.34 -5.86 -12.54
CA TYR A 96 -2.28 -7.31 -12.64
C TYR A 96 -3.69 -7.87 -12.68
N ASP A 97 -3.90 -8.93 -13.46
CA ASP A 97 -5.16 -9.66 -13.51
C ASP A 97 -5.21 -10.66 -12.35
N PHE A 98 -5.74 -10.21 -11.22
CA PHE A 98 -5.77 -10.98 -9.98
C PHE A 98 -6.83 -12.09 -10.05
N ASN A 99 -7.95 -11.88 -10.75
CA ASN A 99 -9.09 -12.80 -10.79
C ASN A 99 -9.13 -13.71 -12.05
N GLY A 100 -8.28 -13.44 -13.04
CA GLY A 100 -8.19 -14.21 -14.29
C GLY A 100 -9.23 -13.86 -15.36
N ASP A 101 -9.90 -12.71 -15.28
CA ASP A 101 -10.93 -12.27 -16.23
C ASP A 101 -10.38 -11.52 -17.46
N GLY A 102 -9.05 -11.31 -17.50
CA GLY A 102 -8.35 -10.60 -18.56
C GLY A 102 -8.36 -9.08 -18.42
N ILE A 103 -8.88 -8.53 -17.33
CA ILE A 103 -8.87 -7.10 -17.00
C ILE A 103 -7.98 -6.89 -15.79
N ASN A 104 -6.88 -6.14 -15.97
CA ASN A 104 -6.01 -5.79 -14.84
C ASN A 104 -6.77 -4.99 -13.77
N GLU A 105 -6.60 -5.40 -12.51
CA GLU A 105 -6.85 -4.58 -11.32
C GLU A 105 -5.62 -3.73 -10.97
N LEU A 106 -5.84 -2.70 -10.15
CA LEU A 106 -4.77 -1.91 -9.54
C LEU A 106 -4.53 -2.40 -8.11
N ALA A 107 -3.31 -2.87 -7.82
CA ALA A 107 -2.84 -3.03 -6.46
C ALA A 107 -1.84 -1.91 -6.12
N ILE A 108 -2.04 -1.29 -4.95
CA ILE A 108 -1.05 -0.42 -4.30
C ILE A 108 -0.51 -1.19 -3.10
N GLY A 109 0.81 -1.27 -2.98
CA GLY A 109 1.44 -2.14 -2.01
C GLY A 109 2.86 -1.74 -1.65
N THR A 110 3.47 -2.53 -0.78
CA THR A 110 4.89 -2.44 -0.43
C THR A 110 5.50 -3.84 -0.30
N ASN A 111 6.79 -3.96 -0.61
CA ASN A 111 7.50 -5.22 -0.53
C ASN A 111 8.22 -5.35 0.82
N VAL A 112 7.76 -6.30 1.64
CA VAL A 112 8.19 -6.49 3.03
C VAL A 112 8.83 -7.86 3.23
N VAL A 113 9.63 -7.98 4.28
CA VAL A 113 10.07 -9.28 4.82
C VAL A 113 9.16 -9.58 6.02
N PRO A 114 8.16 -10.47 5.88
CA PRO A 114 7.11 -10.64 6.89
C PRO A 114 7.64 -11.25 8.20
N TYR A 115 8.65 -12.11 8.12
CA TYR A 115 9.32 -12.72 9.27
C TYR A 115 10.84 -12.75 9.05
N PRO A 116 11.66 -12.78 10.11
CA PRO A 116 13.11 -12.91 9.96
C PRO A 116 13.50 -14.09 9.07
N ASN A 117 14.33 -13.83 8.07
CA ASN A 117 14.79 -14.81 7.06
C ASN A 117 13.73 -15.28 6.06
N SER A 118 12.51 -14.75 6.07
CA SER A 118 11.54 -14.97 4.99
C SER A 118 11.97 -14.27 3.70
N PRO A 119 11.71 -14.84 2.51
CA PRO A 119 11.78 -14.06 1.27
C PRO A 119 10.83 -12.85 1.34
N ARG A 120 11.13 -11.83 0.54
CA ARG A 120 10.23 -10.68 0.37
C ARG A 120 8.87 -11.12 -0.17
N LYS A 121 7.81 -10.48 0.31
CA LYS A 121 6.42 -10.65 -0.14
C LYS A 121 5.80 -9.27 -0.38
N THR A 122 4.80 -9.20 -1.25
CA THR A 122 4.03 -7.96 -1.41
C THR A 122 2.90 -7.92 -0.40
N MET A 123 2.92 -6.89 0.44
CA MET A 123 1.79 -6.50 1.27
C MET A 123 0.92 -5.53 0.48
N ILE A 124 -0.34 -5.90 0.23
CA ILE A 124 -1.32 -5.07 -0.46
C ILE A 124 -1.92 -4.08 0.55
N LEU A 125 -1.80 -2.78 0.23
CA LEU A 125 -2.35 -1.67 1.00
C LEU A 125 -3.72 -1.25 0.47
N ALA A 126 -3.94 -1.37 -0.84
CA ALA A 126 -5.24 -1.19 -1.46
C ALA A 126 -5.33 -2.02 -2.75
N LEU A 127 -6.49 -2.62 -3.00
CA LEU A 127 -6.80 -3.29 -4.27
C LEU A 127 -8.05 -2.65 -4.87
N TYR A 128 -7.97 -2.22 -6.12
CA TYR A 128 -9.07 -1.64 -6.86
C TYR A 128 -9.39 -2.49 -8.08
N ALA A 129 -10.68 -2.78 -8.25
CA ALA A 129 -11.20 -3.38 -9.47
C ALA A 129 -12.16 -2.44 -10.17
N MET A 130 -12.40 -2.71 -11.44
CA MET A 130 -13.35 -1.93 -12.22
C MET A 130 -14.76 -2.43 -12.00
N SER A 131 -15.65 -1.50 -11.64
CA SER A 131 -17.08 -1.77 -11.53
C SER A 131 -17.86 -0.66 -12.20
N ASN A 132 -18.68 -1.00 -13.19
CA ASN A 132 -19.49 -0.03 -13.94
C ASN A 132 -18.68 1.16 -14.50
N GLY A 133 -17.48 0.88 -15.01
CA GLY A 133 -16.60 1.89 -15.62
C GLY A 133 -15.88 2.80 -14.62
N LYS A 134 -15.92 2.51 -13.32
CA LYS A 134 -15.16 3.24 -12.30
C LYS A 134 -14.31 2.31 -11.43
N PRO A 135 -13.13 2.76 -10.96
CA PRO A 135 -12.40 2.07 -9.92
C PRO A 135 -13.24 1.95 -8.65
N LYS A 136 -13.24 0.76 -8.04
CA LYS A 136 -13.88 0.48 -6.76
C LYS A 136 -12.88 -0.23 -5.87
N LEU A 137 -12.68 0.30 -4.66
CA LEU A 137 -11.88 -0.35 -3.63
C LEU A 137 -12.52 -1.69 -3.25
N LEU A 138 -11.74 -2.76 -3.36
CA LEU A 138 -12.12 -4.12 -2.97
C LEU A 138 -11.67 -4.47 -1.56
N LEU A 139 -10.42 -4.12 -1.23
CA LEU A 139 -9.86 -4.29 0.10
C LEU A 139 -8.86 -3.17 0.40
N SER A 140 -8.69 -2.90 1.69
CA SER A 140 -7.68 -2.00 2.24
C SER A 140 -6.87 -2.75 3.28
N GLY A 141 -5.56 -2.54 3.23
CA GLY A 141 -4.60 -3.10 4.15
C GLY A 141 -4.09 -2.08 5.15
N THR A 142 -3.83 -2.57 6.36
CA THR A 142 -3.23 -1.85 7.49
C THR A 142 -2.29 -2.78 8.24
N SER A 143 -1.51 -2.25 9.17
CA SER A 143 -0.70 -3.00 10.14
C SER A 143 -1.51 -4.04 10.92
N ARG A 144 -2.81 -3.81 11.08
CA ARG A 144 -3.76 -4.69 11.78
C ARG A 144 -4.58 -5.59 10.86
N ARG A 145 -4.45 -5.42 9.54
CA ARG A 145 -5.04 -6.26 8.48
C ARG A 145 -4.11 -6.23 7.27
N SER A 146 -3.02 -6.98 7.36
CA SER A 146 -2.02 -7.10 6.30
C SER A 146 -2.48 -8.12 5.28
N TRP A 147 -2.56 -7.73 4.00
CA TRP A 147 -2.99 -8.59 2.91
C TRP A 147 -1.81 -9.02 2.05
N TYR A 148 -1.76 -10.29 1.68
CA TYR A 148 -0.73 -10.88 0.85
C TYR A 148 -1.37 -11.69 -0.28
N TYR A 149 -0.88 -11.52 -1.51
CA TYR A 149 -1.39 -12.26 -2.66
C TYR A 149 -0.73 -13.64 -2.78
N GLN A 150 -1.54 -14.70 -2.92
CA GLN A 150 -1.14 -16.11 -3.03
C GLN A 150 -1.25 -16.67 -4.47
N ASP A 151 -1.37 -15.80 -5.48
CA ASP A 151 -1.61 -16.16 -6.88
C ASP A 151 -3.01 -16.74 -7.17
N ASN A 152 -3.43 -16.73 -8.44
CA ASN A 152 -4.68 -17.33 -8.94
C ASN A 152 -5.95 -16.91 -8.17
N GLY A 153 -6.07 -15.62 -7.86
CA GLY A 153 -7.22 -15.05 -7.14
C GLY A 153 -7.21 -15.30 -5.64
N TRP A 154 -6.19 -15.91 -5.07
CA TRP A 154 -6.12 -16.14 -3.63
C TRP A 154 -5.36 -15.03 -2.91
N CYS A 155 -5.91 -14.60 -1.78
CA CYS A 155 -5.28 -13.65 -0.88
C CYS A 155 -5.28 -14.23 0.54
N TYR A 156 -4.24 -13.93 1.29
CA TYR A 156 -4.16 -14.20 2.71
C TYR A 156 -4.12 -12.89 3.50
N MET A 157 -4.86 -12.84 4.59
CA MET A 157 -4.92 -11.69 5.50
C MET A 157 -4.48 -12.15 6.88
N THR A 158 -3.65 -11.36 7.56
CA THR A 158 -3.33 -11.55 8.97
C THR A 158 -3.33 -10.21 9.70
N GLY A 159 -3.54 -10.24 11.02
CA GLY A 159 -3.46 -9.05 11.85
C GLY A 159 -4.13 -9.22 13.20
N ALA A 160 -4.71 -8.13 13.72
CA ALA A 160 -5.25 -8.09 15.07
C ALA A 160 -6.42 -7.12 15.21
N GLU A 161 -7.47 -7.58 15.88
CA GLU A 161 -8.65 -6.77 16.25
C GLU A 161 -8.44 -6.03 17.57
N SER A 162 -7.60 -6.59 18.44
CA SER A 162 -7.24 -5.97 19.71
C SER A 162 -5.90 -6.52 20.19
N ALA A 163 -5.36 -5.95 21.27
CA ALA A 163 -4.14 -6.46 21.92
C ALA A 163 -4.24 -7.94 22.35
N ALA A 164 -5.46 -8.47 22.53
CA ALA A 164 -5.71 -9.84 22.96
C ALA A 164 -6.35 -10.73 21.88
N ARG A 165 -6.53 -10.23 20.65
CA ARG A 165 -7.20 -10.96 19.57
C ARG A 165 -6.46 -10.79 18.25
N VAL A 166 -5.85 -11.89 17.82
CA VAL A 166 -5.27 -12.05 16.49
C VAL A 166 -6.32 -12.62 15.54
N ILE A 167 -6.21 -12.25 14.27
CA ILE A 167 -7.05 -12.71 13.19
C ILE A 167 -6.21 -13.08 11.99
N SER A 168 -6.63 -14.08 11.24
CA SER A 168 -6.12 -14.36 9.92
C SER A 168 -7.19 -14.99 9.05
N GLY A 169 -7.04 -14.92 7.73
CA GLY A 169 -8.04 -15.45 6.82
C GLY A 169 -7.52 -15.65 5.42
N GLN A 170 -8.11 -16.60 4.72
CA GLN A 170 -7.87 -16.88 3.33
C GLN A 170 -9.09 -16.50 2.51
N TYR A 171 -8.87 -15.76 1.43
CA TYR A 171 -9.92 -15.17 0.63
C TYR A 171 -9.72 -15.52 -0.84
N SER A 172 -10.81 -15.78 -1.54
CA SER A 172 -10.84 -15.95 -3.00
C SER A 172 -11.40 -14.69 -3.65
N TYR A 173 -10.79 -14.24 -4.74
CA TYR A 173 -11.24 -13.14 -5.56
C TYR A 173 -11.66 -13.67 -6.93
N ILE A 174 -12.97 -13.86 -7.09
CA ILE A 174 -13.57 -14.52 -8.26
C ILE A 174 -14.79 -13.72 -8.69
N ASN A 175 -14.92 -13.48 -10.01
CA ASN A 175 -16.05 -12.75 -10.61
C ASN A 175 -16.28 -11.36 -9.98
N GLY A 176 -15.20 -10.64 -9.64
CA GLY A 176 -15.30 -9.32 -9.02
C GLY A 176 -15.75 -9.32 -7.55
N ILE A 177 -15.80 -10.49 -6.90
CA ILE A 177 -16.23 -10.64 -5.50
C ILE A 177 -15.08 -11.25 -4.68
N LEU A 178 -14.75 -10.61 -3.56
CA LEU A 178 -13.83 -11.13 -2.57
C LEU A 178 -14.63 -11.95 -1.53
N ASN A 179 -14.39 -13.25 -1.46
CA ASN A 179 -15.08 -14.17 -0.57
C ASN A 179 -14.12 -14.63 0.53
N CYS A 180 -14.58 -14.64 1.77
CA CYS A 180 -13.86 -15.27 2.86
C CYS A 180 -14.10 -16.78 2.80
N GLU A 181 -13.03 -17.54 2.58
CA GLU A 181 -13.08 -19.01 2.46
C GLU A 181 -12.69 -19.66 3.79
N HIS A 182 -11.71 -19.09 4.47
CA HIS A 182 -11.30 -19.51 5.80
C HIS A 182 -10.99 -18.29 6.66
N PHE A 183 -11.37 -18.34 7.93
CA PHE A 183 -11.10 -17.30 8.91
C PHE A 183 -10.70 -17.92 10.23
N TRP A 184 -9.53 -17.57 10.73
CA TRP A 184 -9.01 -17.98 12.02
C TRP A 184 -8.95 -16.78 12.95
N PHE A 185 -9.29 -17.00 14.22
CA PHE A 185 -9.17 -15.93 15.21
C PHE A 185 -8.94 -16.49 16.60
N SER A 186 -8.33 -15.67 17.44
CA SER A 186 -8.22 -15.94 18.87
C SER A 186 -9.26 -15.18 19.69
N SER A 187 -9.60 -15.73 20.84
CA SER A 187 -10.35 -15.05 21.90
C SER A 187 -9.83 -15.48 23.26
N LEU A 188 -10.17 -14.73 24.30
CA LEU A 188 -9.91 -15.12 25.68
C LEU A 188 -11.07 -15.93 26.25
N ASN A 189 -10.76 -16.97 27.00
CA ASN A 189 -11.73 -17.66 27.85
C ASN A 189 -12.00 -16.87 29.16
N ALA A 190 -12.87 -17.40 30.03
CA ALA A 190 -13.18 -16.75 31.31
C ALA A 190 -11.98 -16.63 32.27
N GLY A 191 -10.95 -17.46 32.10
CA GLY A 191 -9.69 -17.40 32.84
C GLY A 191 -8.67 -16.42 32.25
N GLY A 192 -8.92 -15.87 31.06
CA GLY A 192 -7.99 -15.00 30.35
C GLY A 192 -6.99 -15.74 29.46
N ASP A 193 -7.14 -17.06 29.25
CA ASP A 193 -6.27 -17.81 28.34
C ASP A 193 -6.77 -17.72 26.90
N HIS A 194 -5.84 -17.77 25.94
CA HIS A 194 -6.17 -17.80 24.52
C HIS A 194 -6.84 -19.11 24.10
N GLU A 195 -7.91 -18.97 23.34
CA GLU A 195 -8.60 -20.03 22.61
C GLU A 195 -8.72 -19.63 21.15
N TYR A 196 -8.66 -20.62 20.25
CA TYR A 196 -8.62 -20.40 18.81
C TYR A 196 -9.83 -21.01 18.13
N TYR A 197 -10.27 -20.36 17.07
CA TYR A 197 -11.49 -20.66 16.36
C TYR A 197 -11.27 -20.59 14.85
N HIS A 198 -12.05 -21.37 14.10
CA HIS A 198 -12.13 -21.32 12.64
C HIS A 198 -13.58 -21.09 12.19
N SER A 199 -13.75 -20.27 11.16
CA SER A 199 -15.03 -19.94 10.52
C SER A 199 -14.87 -19.93 9.00
N TYR A 200 -15.98 -20.13 8.28
CA TYR A 200 -16.08 -19.94 6.82
C TYR A 200 -16.68 -18.57 6.48
N SER A 201 -16.52 -17.61 7.39
CA SER A 201 -16.97 -16.22 7.24
C SER A 201 -16.11 -15.34 8.13
N ASP A 202 -15.91 -14.09 7.69
CA ASP A 202 -15.16 -13.05 8.40
C ASP A 202 -15.96 -12.58 9.62
N THR A 203 -15.94 -13.39 10.68
CA THR A 203 -16.68 -13.15 11.93
C THR A 203 -15.91 -13.68 13.12
N LEU A 204 -16.06 -12.99 14.24
CA LEU A 204 -15.51 -13.35 15.54
C LEU A 204 -16.54 -14.06 16.45
N ASP A 205 -17.72 -14.40 15.92
CA ASP A 205 -18.75 -15.08 16.70
C ASP A 205 -18.35 -16.54 16.97
N GLN A 206 -17.98 -16.81 18.22
CA GLN A 206 -17.60 -18.14 18.68
C GLN A 206 -18.72 -19.17 18.52
N ASN A 207 -20.00 -18.76 18.50
CA ASN A 207 -21.12 -19.68 18.31
C ASN A 207 -21.30 -20.10 16.83
N ALA A 208 -20.81 -19.28 15.91
CA ALA A 208 -20.81 -19.55 14.48
C ALA A 208 -19.50 -20.22 14.01
N ALA A 209 -18.55 -20.42 14.91
CA ALA A 209 -17.21 -20.93 14.62
C ALA A 209 -16.94 -22.31 15.26
N VAL A 210 -15.94 -23.00 14.73
CA VAL A 210 -15.43 -24.26 15.28
C VAL A 210 -14.22 -23.96 16.15
N LYS A 211 -14.29 -24.32 17.43
CA LYS A 211 -13.13 -24.24 18.34
C LYS A 211 -12.05 -25.23 17.90
N LEU A 212 -10.83 -24.73 17.81
CA LEU A 212 -9.64 -25.48 17.44
C LEU A 212 -8.89 -25.96 18.68
N ASN A 213 -8.16 -27.06 18.54
CA ASN A 213 -7.19 -27.50 19.52
C ASN A 213 -5.80 -26.96 19.15
N TYR A 214 -5.69 -25.64 19.01
CA TYR A 214 -4.44 -24.94 18.71
C TYR A 214 -3.82 -24.37 19.98
N THR A 215 -2.50 -24.39 20.04
CA THR A 215 -1.68 -23.51 20.85
C THR A 215 -1.36 -22.22 20.09
N MET A 216 -0.70 -21.26 20.74
CA MET A 216 -0.17 -20.08 20.04
C MET A 216 0.83 -20.47 18.94
N ASP A 217 1.68 -21.47 19.20
CA ASP A 217 2.67 -21.94 18.23
C ASP A 217 2.00 -22.57 17.01
N ASP A 218 0.91 -23.34 17.22
CA ASP A 218 0.13 -23.91 16.11
C ASP A 218 -0.50 -22.81 15.24
N TYR A 219 -1.00 -21.74 15.87
CA TYR A 219 -1.56 -20.59 15.16
C TYR A 219 -0.49 -19.85 14.36
N ASN A 220 0.65 -19.53 14.98
CA ASN A 220 1.76 -18.83 14.33
C ASN A 220 2.30 -19.64 13.14
N LEU A 221 2.47 -20.96 13.32
CA LEU A 221 2.91 -21.84 12.24
C LEU A 221 1.89 -21.89 11.09
N ASN A 222 0.58 -21.84 11.40
CA ASN A 222 -0.45 -21.73 10.38
C ASN A 222 -0.34 -20.42 9.59
N ASP A 223 -0.10 -19.29 10.26
CA ASP A 223 0.08 -18.00 9.62
C ASP A 223 1.34 -17.96 8.73
N GLU A 224 2.48 -18.44 9.25
CA GLU A 224 3.74 -18.55 8.49
C GLU A 224 3.57 -19.39 7.22
N ASN A 225 2.95 -20.58 7.34
CA ASN A 225 2.72 -21.47 6.19
C ASN A 225 1.82 -20.84 5.11
N ASN A 226 0.87 -19.99 5.49
CA ASN A 226 0.02 -19.29 4.53
C ASN A 226 0.72 -18.09 3.89
N ILE A 227 1.47 -17.31 4.66
CA ILE A 227 2.26 -16.20 4.11
C ILE A 227 3.35 -16.70 3.17
N ASP A 228 3.96 -17.86 3.45
CA ASP A 228 4.99 -18.45 2.61
C ASP A 228 4.50 -18.78 1.19
N GLN A 229 3.20 -19.10 1.04
CA GLN A 229 2.55 -19.30 -0.26
C GLN A 229 2.33 -18.00 -1.03
N SER A 230 2.51 -16.84 -0.40
CA SER A 230 2.33 -15.55 -1.05
C SER A 230 3.47 -15.24 -2.01
N ILE A 231 3.22 -14.38 -2.99
CA ILE A 231 4.22 -13.98 -3.99
C ILE A 231 4.70 -12.55 -3.77
N CYS A 232 5.89 -12.24 -4.30
CA CYS A 232 6.40 -10.89 -4.41
C CYS A 232 6.11 -10.39 -5.82
N LEU A 233 5.35 -9.30 -5.92
CA LEU A 233 5.06 -8.58 -7.14
C LEU A 233 6.14 -7.51 -7.39
N GLU A 234 6.45 -7.28 -8.66
CA GLU A 234 7.30 -6.17 -9.09
C GLU A 234 6.47 -4.89 -9.14
N LEU A 235 6.53 -4.11 -8.05
CA LEU A 235 5.80 -2.85 -7.95
C LEU A 235 6.58 -1.72 -8.64
N ILE A 236 5.85 -0.85 -9.34
CA ILE A 236 6.35 0.43 -9.84
C ILE A 236 6.31 1.43 -8.68
N PRO A 237 7.44 1.96 -8.20
CA PRO A 237 7.46 2.91 -7.09
C PRO A 237 6.68 4.18 -7.41
N PHE A 238 6.05 4.79 -6.41
CA PHE A 238 5.41 6.11 -6.59
C PHE A 238 6.42 7.23 -6.85
N SER A 239 7.70 7.03 -6.53
CA SER A 239 8.79 7.91 -6.95
C SER A 239 8.90 8.00 -8.47
N ASP A 240 8.44 7.00 -9.23
CA ASP A 240 8.42 7.08 -10.70
C ASP A 240 7.28 7.97 -11.22
N LEU A 241 6.22 8.13 -10.43
CA LEU A 241 5.10 9.03 -10.73
C LEU A 241 5.35 10.46 -10.24
N ARG A 242 6.22 10.63 -9.23
CA ARG A 242 6.71 11.92 -8.72
C ARG A 242 8.24 11.93 -8.69
N PRO A 243 8.91 12.03 -9.87
CA PRO A 243 10.33 11.72 -10.04
C PRO A 243 11.23 12.91 -9.71
N ILE A 244 10.97 13.60 -8.60
CA ILE A 244 11.76 14.75 -8.16
C ILE A 244 12.09 14.63 -6.67
N ILE A 245 13.36 14.88 -6.35
CA ILE A 245 13.84 15.04 -4.98
C ILE A 245 14.44 16.43 -4.82
N ALA A 246 14.42 16.94 -3.59
CA ALA A 246 15.02 18.21 -3.23
C ALA A 246 15.84 18.06 -1.94
N GLU A 247 17.02 18.67 -1.91
CA GLU A 247 17.96 18.57 -0.81
C GLU A 247 18.87 19.80 -0.74
N HIS A 248 19.58 19.98 0.37
CA HIS A 248 20.63 20.99 0.44
C HIS A 248 21.83 20.57 -0.40
N ASP A 249 22.44 21.52 -1.10
CA ASP A 249 23.76 21.35 -1.68
C ASP A 249 24.87 21.81 -0.73
N ASP A 250 26.12 21.47 -1.07
CA ASP A 250 27.30 21.78 -0.25
C ASP A 250 27.52 23.30 -0.04
N GLY A 251 26.83 24.15 -0.82
CA GLY A 251 26.90 25.60 -0.76
C GLY A 251 25.70 26.27 -0.08
N GLY A 252 24.80 25.50 0.54
CA GLY A 252 23.58 26.01 1.19
C GLY A 252 22.49 26.48 0.21
N LYS A 253 22.55 26.03 -1.06
CA LYS A 253 21.46 26.18 -2.03
C LYS A 253 20.59 24.93 -2.00
N ILE A 254 19.45 25.00 -2.67
CA ILE A 254 18.56 23.85 -2.83
C ILE A 254 18.85 23.19 -4.18
N ARG A 255 19.21 21.92 -4.13
CA ARG A 255 19.43 21.05 -5.29
C ARG A 255 18.17 20.25 -5.57
N PHE A 256 17.67 20.37 -6.79
CA PHE A 256 16.61 19.52 -7.32
C PHE A 256 17.22 18.50 -8.27
N THR A 257 16.85 17.24 -8.13
CA THR A 257 17.31 16.15 -9.01
C THR A 257 16.10 15.36 -9.48
N ALA A 258 16.00 15.14 -10.78
CA ALA A 258 14.93 14.33 -11.36
C ALA A 258 15.43 12.94 -11.73
N SER A 259 14.70 11.89 -11.32
CA SER A 259 15.01 10.50 -11.73
C SER A 259 14.50 10.17 -13.14
N GLN A 260 13.71 11.07 -13.74
CA GLN A 260 13.21 10.97 -15.10
C GLN A 260 13.20 12.35 -15.77
N THR A 261 13.24 12.41 -17.09
CA THR A 261 13.19 13.69 -17.82
C THR A 261 11.85 14.40 -17.61
N LEU A 262 11.89 15.59 -17.01
CA LEU A 262 10.76 16.49 -16.85
C LEU A 262 10.80 17.58 -17.93
N LYS A 263 9.84 17.54 -18.86
CA LYS A 263 9.85 18.40 -20.07
C LYS A 263 9.52 19.88 -19.80
N ASP A 264 8.86 20.15 -18.70
CA ASP A 264 8.31 21.46 -18.33
C ASP A 264 8.55 21.78 -16.85
N PHE A 265 9.72 21.40 -16.34
CA PHE A 265 10.10 21.69 -14.95
C PHE A 265 10.24 23.20 -14.73
N LYS A 266 9.55 23.69 -13.70
CA LYS A 266 9.52 25.10 -13.31
C LYS A 266 9.89 25.28 -11.85
N ILE A 267 10.54 26.41 -11.59
CA ILE A 267 10.69 26.98 -10.25
C ILE A 267 9.90 28.27 -10.22
N ILE A 268 9.10 28.44 -9.17
CA ILE A 268 8.10 29.49 -9.03
C ILE A 268 8.37 30.22 -7.71
N ASP A 269 8.45 31.54 -7.76
CA ASP A 269 8.39 32.38 -6.57
C ASP A 269 6.91 32.61 -6.20
N LEU A 270 6.57 32.38 -4.93
CA LEU A 270 5.22 32.57 -4.39
C LEU A 270 5.14 33.94 -3.71
N CYS A 271 4.22 34.78 -4.19
CA CYS A 271 3.98 36.13 -3.67
C CYS A 271 2.56 36.24 -3.11
N ASP A 272 2.30 37.23 -2.26
CA ASP A 272 0.96 37.55 -1.75
C ASP A 272 0.20 36.35 -1.15
N VAL A 273 0.91 35.51 -0.37
CA VAL A 273 0.35 34.27 0.21
C VAL A 273 -0.79 34.60 1.18
N ILE A 274 -2.00 34.14 0.86
CA ILE A 274 -3.20 34.26 1.68
C ILE A 274 -3.73 32.86 1.97
N TYR A 275 -3.92 32.56 3.25
CA TYR A 275 -4.56 31.33 3.71
C TYR A 275 -6.04 31.57 3.96
N SER A 276 -6.89 30.81 3.28
CA SER A 276 -8.35 30.87 3.46
C SER A 276 -8.97 29.49 3.25
N ASP A 277 -9.77 29.01 4.21
CA ASP A 277 -10.53 27.75 4.10
C ASP A 277 -9.67 26.54 3.69
N GLY A 278 -8.50 26.36 4.32
CA GLY A 278 -7.57 25.25 4.03
C GLY A 278 -6.82 25.37 2.70
N LYS A 279 -7.11 26.40 1.90
CA LYS A 279 -6.47 26.66 0.61
C LYS A 279 -5.45 27.78 0.70
N ILE A 280 -4.45 27.68 -0.16
CA ILE A 280 -3.46 28.74 -0.37
C ILE A 280 -3.84 29.50 -1.64
N ASN A 281 -4.08 30.80 -1.49
CA ASN A 281 -4.15 31.75 -2.59
C ASN A 281 -2.82 32.49 -2.69
N VAL A 282 -2.18 32.46 -3.86
CA VAL A 282 -0.88 33.09 -4.10
C VAL A 282 -0.82 33.70 -5.49
N THR A 283 0.02 34.72 -5.63
CA THR A 283 0.51 35.20 -6.91
C THR A 283 1.74 34.40 -7.30
N GLU A 284 1.69 33.69 -8.43
CA GLU A 284 2.84 32.93 -8.95
C GLU A 284 3.69 33.77 -9.88
N LYS A 285 5.01 33.76 -9.68
CA LYS A 285 5.98 34.31 -10.63
C LYS A 285 6.97 33.24 -11.06
N GLU A 286 6.95 32.90 -12.34
CA GLU A 286 7.93 31.98 -12.91
C GLU A 286 9.34 32.54 -12.75
N ARG A 287 10.19 31.80 -12.05
CA ARG A 287 11.59 32.13 -11.83
C ARG A 287 12.49 31.44 -12.86
N LEU A 288 12.16 30.19 -13.16
CA LEU A 288 12.88 29.36 -14.11
C LEU A 288 11.90 28.38 -14.76
N SER A 289 12.12 28.09 -16.04
CA SER A 289 11.44 27.05 -16.80
C SER A 289 12.47 26.35 -17.68
N MET A 290 12.53 25.03 -17.63
CA MET A 290 13.49 24.24 -18.39
C MET A 290 13.04 22.79 -18.55
N VAL A 291 13.69 22.08 -19.47
CA VAL A 291 13.74 20.61 -19.42
C VAL A 291 14.78 20.23 -18.37
N LEU A 292 14.38 19.41 -17.39
CA LEU A 292 15.30 18.79 -16.43
C LEU A 292 15.48 17.34 -16.85
N GLU A 293 16.65 17.00 -17.37
CA GLU A 293 16.92 15.64 -17.89
C GLU A 293 17.04 14.62 -16.76
N SER A 294 16.87 13.34 -17.08
CA SER A 294 17.07 12.23 -16.13
C SER A 294 18.45 12.30 -15.47
N GLU A 295 18.50 12.15 -14.15
CA GLU A 295 19.69 12.26 -13.30
C GLU A 295 20.36 13.64 -13.34
N GLN A 296 19.74 14.63 -13.97
CA GLN A 296 20.24 16.00 -13.96
C GLN A 296 19.83 16.69 -12.66
N SER A 297 20.80 17.39 -12.07
CA SER A 297 20.56 18.25 -10.92
C SER A 297 20.67 19.73 -11.27
N ILE A 298 19.88 20.56 -10.59
CA ILE A 298 20.01 22.02 -10.60
C ILE A 298 20.02 22.57 -9.18
N SER A 299 21.02 23.39 -8.85
CA SER A 299 21.14 24.08 -7.56
C SER A 299 20.73 25.54 -7.66
N ILE A 300 19.75 25.96 -6.85
CA ILE A 300 19.22 27.32 -6.84
C ILE A 300 19.29 27.91 -5.44
N TYR A 301 19.74 29.16 -5.37
CA TYR A 301 19.71 29.92 -4.13
C TYR A 301 18.28 30.33 -3.79
N MET A 302 17.74 29.76 -2.70
CA MET A 302 16.39 29.98 -2.18
C MET A 302 16.48 30.39 -0.71
N PRO A 303 16.60 31.69 -0.39
CA PRO A 303 16.57 32.14 0.99
C PRO A 303 15.14 31.96 1.53
N PHE A 304 14.99 31.27 2.66
CA PHE A 304 13.74 31.17 3.41
C PHE A 304 13.74 32.24 4.48
N LEU A 305 12.83 33.21 4.40
CA LEU A 305 12.77 34.37 5.29
C LEU A 305 11.78 34.17 6.45
N GLY A 306 10.94 33.14 6.38
CA GLY A 306 10.04 32.72 7.45
C GLY A 306 9.44 31.34 7.22
N ASP A 307 8.33 31.07 7.91
CA ASP A 307 7.68 29.74 7.93
C ASP A 307 6.65 29.54 6.81
N GLY A 308 6.38 30.59 6.02
CA GLY A 308 5.45 30.54 4.89
C GLY A 308 6.09 29.96 3.62
N PRO A 309 5.29 29.40 2.70
CA PRO A 309 5.79 28.91 1.43
C PRO A 309 6.17 30.09 0.53
N GLU A 310 7.46 30.25 0.27
CA GLU A 310 8.02 31.29 -0.61
C GLU A 310 8.32 30.76 -2.01
N TYR A 311 8.44 29.43 -2.16
CA TYR A 311 8.84 28.78 -3.40
C TYR A 311 7.98 27.55 -3.70
N ALA A 312 7.81 27.28 -4.99
CA ALA A 312 7.25 26.04 -5.49
C ALA A 312 8.01 25.53 -6.71
N ILE A 313 7.82 24.25 -6.98
CA ILE A 313 8.15 23.62 -8.25
C ILE A 313 6.88 23.20 -8.98
N SER A 314 6.95 23.11 -10.30
CA SER A 314 5.89 22.52 -11.10
C SER A 314 6.45 21.69 -12.25
N PHE A 315 5.77 20.62 -12.62
CA PHE A 315 6.10 19.75 -13.75
C PHE A 315 4.86 18.95 -14.16
N THR A 316 4.84 18.42 -15.39
CA THR A 316 3.85 17.43 -15.82
C THR A 316 4.34 16.02 -15.53
N ASP A 317 3.55 15.22 -14.82
CA ASP A 317 3.87 13.83 -14.50
C ASP A 317 3.57 12.84 -15.65
N SER A 318 3.78 11.55 -15.39
CA SER A 318 3.51 10.47 -16.36
C SER A 318 2.01 10.22 -16.61
N LEU A 319 1.11 10.72 -15.76
CA LEU A 319 -0.34 10.74 -15.98
C LEU A 319 -0.78 11.96 -16.81
N GLY A 320 0.14 12.88 -17.15
CA GLY A 320 -0.17 14.12 -17.84
C GLY A 320 -0.79 15.19 -16.93
N LYS A 321 -0.67 15.04 -15.60
CA LYS A 321 -1.12 16.01 -14.61
C LYS A 321 -0.04 17.04 -14.34
N ILE A 322 -0.44 18.29 -14.30
CA ILE A 322 0.41 19.37 -13.81
C ILE A 322 0.47 19.25 -12.29
N ILE A 323 1.63 18.86 -11.81
CA ILE A 323 1.95 18.77 -10.39
C ILE A 323 2.58 20.08 -9.96
N LYS A 324 2.19 20.52 -8.77
CA LYS A 324 2.77 21.68 -8.09
C LYS A 324 3.06 21.33 -6.65
N MET A 325 4.29 21.59 -6.21
CA MET A 325 4.74 21.30 -4.85
C MET A 325 5.43 22.52 -4.27
N THR A 326 5.07 22.91 -3.05
CA THR A 326 5.82 23.92 -2.30
C THR A 326 7.15 23.34 -1.86
N VAL A 327 8.18 24.18 -1.86
CA VAL A 327 9.49 23.86 -1.29
C VAL A 327 9.52 24.48 0.09
N SER A 328 9.77 23.65 1.11
CA SER A 328 9.77 24.09 2.52
C SER A 328 10.90 23.44 3.29
N LEU A 329 11.27 24.04 4.43
CA LEU A 329 12.23 23.46 5.37
C LEU A 329 11.47 22.73 6.47
N SER A 330 11.94 21.53 6.81
CA SER A 330 11.54 20.82 8.01
C SER A 330 11.92 21.63 9.25
N GLY A 331 10.94 21.90 10.11
CA GLY A 331 11.20 22.53 11.42
C GLY A 331 11.94 21.62 12.40
N MET A 332 12.12 20.33 12.08
CA MET A 332 12.75 19.34 12.96
C MET A 332 14.26 19.28 12.75
N ASP A 333 14.69 19.12 11.51
CA ASP A 333 16.08 18.84 11.13
C ASP A 333 16.60 19.76 10.01
N GLY A 334 15.76 20.67 9.50
CA GLY A 334 16.11 21.57 8.41
C GLY A 334 16.17 20.93 7.03
N SER A 335 15.78 19.66 6.87
CA SER A 335 15.70 18.98 5.57
C SER A 335 14.70 19.68 4.63
N ILE A 336 14.84 19.45 3.32
CA ILE A 336 13.91 20.01 2.33
C ILE A 336 12.73 19.07 2.19
N ILE A 337 11.53 19.62 2.29
CA ILE A 337 10.27 18.90 2.13
C ILE A 337 9.54 19.44 0.90
N LEU A 338 9.12 18.52 0.02
CA LEU A 338 8.23 18.82 -1.08
C LEU A 338 6.81 18.39 -0.71
N ASN A 339 5.92 19.38 -0.59
CA ASN A 339 4.50 19.13 -0.30
C ASN A 339 3.62 19.62 -1.46
N GLN A 340 2.76 18.75 -1.98
CA GLN A 340 1.69 19.12 -2.88
C GLN A 340 0.64 19.90 -2.09
N TYR A 341 0.19 21.04 -2.60
CA TYR A 341 -0.83 21.87 -1.95
C TYR A 341 -2.16 21.85 -2.69
N ASN A 342 -3.21 22.15 -1.94
CA ASN A 342 -4.58 22.31 -2.44
C ASN A 342 -4.81 23.78 -2.78
N TRP A 343 -4.74 24.09 -4.07
CA TRP A 343 -5.13 25.39 -4.63
C TRP A 343 -6.64 25.63 -4.46
#